data_AF-X1F794-F1
#
_entry.id   AF-X1F794-F1
#
_cell.length_a   1.000
_cell.length_b   1.000
_cell.length_c   1.000
_cell.angle_alpha   90.00
_cell.angle_beta   90.00
_cell.angle_gamma   90.00
#
_symmetry.space_group_name_H-M   'P 1'
#
loop_
_entity.id
_entity.type
_entity.pdbx_description
1 polymer ?
#
loop_
_entity_poly.entity_id
_entity_poly.type
_entity_poly.pdbx_seq_one_letter_code
_entity_poly.pdbx_strand_id
1 'polypeptide(L)' 'AKVKVCLDTGCTKYVLLDDGRCVETPLGRCAPKTWGDKERAKWDAIVQGTTQAIKVNLPVLKDVKEGDVIQL' A
#
# COMPACT_ATOMS: atom_id res chain seq x y z
N ALA A 1 -9.15 -10.17 3.73
CA ALA A 1 -8.03 -10.37 2.80
C ALA A 1 -6.72 -10.16 3.54
N LYS A 2 -5.64 -10.85 3.16
CA LYS A 2 -4.34 -10.74 3.82
C LYS A 2 -3.48 -9.69 3.12
N VAL A 3 -2.81 -8.85 3.89
CA VAL A 3 -1.87 -7.86 3.36
C VAL A 3 -0.64 -8.57 2.81
N LYS A 4 -0.42 -8.44 1.50
CA LYS A 4 0.71 -9.04 0.78
C LYS A 4 1.91 -8.09 0.73
N VAL A 5 1.68 -6.82 0.40
CA VAL A 5 2.73 -5.79 0.29
C VAL A 5 2.23 -4.49 0.91
N CYS A 6 3.09 -3.84 1.68
CA CYS A 6 2.90 -2.46 2.15
C CYS A 6 4.03 -1.57 1.67
N LEU A 7 3.68 -0.46 1.04
CA LEU A 7 4.62 0.57 0.63
C LEU A 7 4.11 1.96 1.05
N ASP A 8 4.89 2.63 1.90
CA ASP A 8 4.71 4.02 2.27
C ASP A 8 5.61 4.88 1.38
N THR A 9 5.00 5.70 0.53
CA THR A 9 5.70 6.56 -0.44
C THR A 9 6.05 7.94 0.11
N GLY A 10 5.73 8.21 1.37
CA GLY A 10 5.92 9.49 2.03
C GLY A 10 4.65 10.34 2.12
N CYS A 11 3.72 10.20 1.18
CA CYS A 11 2.45 10.94 1.18
C CYS A 11 1.23 10.04 0.96
N THR A 12 1.44 8.86 0.38
CA THR A 12 0.42 7.83 0.16
C THR A 12 0.97 6.49 0.65
N LYS A 13 0.10 5.66 1.23
CA LYS A 13 0.40 4.27 1.50
C LYS A 13 -0.37 3.39 0.52
N TYR A 14 0.32 2.42 -0.04
CA TYR A 14 -0.23 1.38 -0.89
C TYR A 14 -0.25 0.07 -0.11
N VAL A 15 -1.41 -0.56 -0.10
CA VAL A 15 -1.65 -1.84 0.58
C VAL A 15 -2.20 -2.81 -0.45
N LEU A 16 -1.34 -3.69 -0.97
CA LEU A 16 -1.75 -4.77 -1.85
C LEU A 16 -2.21 -5.96 -1.01
N LEU A 17 -3.39 -6.48 -1.32
CA LEU A 17 -3.96 -7.68 -0.73
C LEU A 17 -3.67 -8.92 -1.57
N ASP A 18 -3.76 -10.08 -0.93
CA ASP A 18 -3.61 -11.40 -1.57
C ASP A 18 -4.65 -11.69 -2.64
N ASP A 19 -5.82 -11.04 -2.57
CA ASP A 19 -6.89 -11.12 -3.57
C ASP A 19 -6.74 -10.14 -4.75
N GLY A 20 -5.62 -9.39 -4.81
CA GLY A 20 -5.30 -8.46 -5.90
C GLY A 20 -5.90 -7.06 -5.76
N ARG A 21 -6.69 -6.79 -4.72
CA ARG A 21 -7.12 -5.42 -4.41
C ARG A 21 -5.96 -4.62 -3.83
N CYS A 22 -5.76 -3.41 -4.32
CA CYS A 22 -4.77 -2.46 -3.80
C CYS A 22 -5.49 -1.22 -3.26
N VAL A 23 -5.25 -0.89 -2.00
CA VAL A 23 -5.78 0.31 -1.38
C VAL A 23 -4.74 1.42 -1.42
N GLU A 24 -5.10 2.54 -2.03
CA GLU A 24 -4.33 3.78 -2.04
C GLU A 24 -4.92 4.73 -0.99
N THR A 25 -4.19 4.97 0.09
CA THR A 25 -4.67 5.80 1.19
C THR A 25 -3.69 6.92 1.51
N PRO A 26 -4.15 8.18 1.63
CA PRO A 26 -3.27 9.29 1.99
C PRO A 26 -2.72 9.09 3.41
N LEU A 27 -1.48 9.53 3.62
CA LEU A 27 -0.92 9.65 4.95
C LEU A 27 -1.42 10.93 5.63
N GLY A 28 -1.39 10.97 6.95
CA GLY A 28 -1.78 12.17 7.70
C GLY A 28 -0.81 13.34 7.53
N ARG A 29 0.38 13.08 7.00
CA ARG A 29 1.45 14.06 6.72
C ARG A 29 2.23 13.58 5.50
N CYS A 30 2.69 14.52 4.67
CA CYS A 30 3.53 14.26 3.52
C CYS A 30 5.00 14.49 3.90
N ALA A 31 5.85 13.51 3.68
CA ALA A 31 7.28 13.57 3.92
C ALA A 31 8.02 12.98 2.70
N PRO A 32 8.82 13.78 1.96
CA PRO A 32 9.55 13.27 0.80
C PRO A 32 10.43 12.07 1.17
N LYS A 33 10.35 11.00 0.37
CA LYS A 33 11.18 9.79 0.53
C LYS A 33 11.92 9.48 -0.76
N THR A 34 13.21 9.18 -0.63
CA THR A 34 14.00 8.57 -1.70
C THR A 34 13.82 7.05 -1.63
N TRP A 35 13.58 6.40 -2.77
CA TRP A 35 13.36 4.96 -2.85
C TRP A 35 14.64 4.23 -3.25
N GLY A 36 15.00 3.22 -2.46
CA GLY A 36 16.01 2.24 -2.83
C GLY A 36 15.41 1.05 -3.57
N ASP A 37 16.22 0.02 -3.78
CA ASP A 37 15.83 -1.16 -4.54
C ASP A 37 14.70 -1.95 -3.87
N LYS A 38 14.63 -1.93 -2.53
CA LYS A 38 13.56 -2.60 -1.78
C LYS A 38 12.21 -1.95 -2.04
N GLU A 39 12.13 -0.62 -1.97
CA GLU A 39 10.90 0.12 -2.23
C GLU A 39 10.46 -0.05 -3.69
N ARG A 40 11.42 -0.03 -4.63
CA ARG A 40 11.16 -0.28 -6.05
C ARG A 40 10.60 -1.68 -6.30
N ALA A 41 11.20 -2.72 -5.72
CA ALA A 41 10.69 -4.09 -5.83
C ALA A 41 9.27 -4.25 -5.25
N LYS A 42 8.97 -3.56 -4.14
CA LYS A 42 7.60 -3.52 -3.60
C LYS A 42 6.64 -2.82 -4.56
N TRP A 43 7.05 -1.70 -5.15
CA TRP A 43 6.25 -1.00 -6.14
C TRP A 43 5.96 -1.88 -7.36
N ASP A 44 6.96 -2.58 -7.89
CA ASP A 44 6.77 -3.50 -9.01
C ASP A 44 5.77 -4.62 -8.66
N ALA A 45 5.89 -5.18 -7.45
CA ALA A 45 4.93 -6.17 -6.96
C ALA A 45 3.50 -5.61 -6.82
N ILE A 46 3.35 -4.35 -6.39
CA ILE A 46 2.05 -3.66 -6.33
C ILE A 46 1.49 -3.51 -7.73
N VAL A 47 2.26 -2.95 -8.67
CA VAL A 47 1.79 -2.70 -10.04
C VAL A 47 1.42 -3.99 -10.76
N GLN A 48 2.22 -5.04 -10.63
CA GLN A 48 1.96 -6.34 -11.28
C GLN A 48 0.84 -7.12 -10.59
N GLY A 49 0.68 -6.97 -9.27
CA GLY A 49 -0.28 -7.73 -8.47
C GLY A 49 -1.66 -7.09 -8.37
N THR A 50 -1.82 -5.81 -8.72
CA THR A 50 -3.09 -5.09 -8.59
C THR A 50 -4.04 -5.47 -9.73
N THR A 51 -5.18 -6.05 -9.38
CA THR A 51 -6.31 -6.28 -10.29
C THR A 51 -7.39 -5.21 -10.14
N GLN A 52 -7.50 -4.60 -8.95
CA GLN A 52 -8.42 -3.52 -8.65
C GLN A 52 -7.77 -2.48 -7.72
N ALA A 53 -7.79 -1.21 -8.11
CA ALA A 53 -7.34 -0.11 -7.26
C ALA A 53 -8.52 0.55 -6.53
N ILE A 54 -8.43 0.66 -5.21
CA ILE A 54 -9.40 1.31 -4.34
C ILE A 54 -8.74 2.58 -3.80
N LYS A 55 -9.22 3.74 -4.26
CA LYS A 55 -8.73 5.04 -3.80
C LYS A 55 -9.64 5.58 -2.73
N VAL A 56 -9.06 5.94 -1.60
CA VAL A 56 -9.78 6.54 -0.47
C VAL A 56 -9.21 7.92 -0.17
N ASN A 57 -10.07 8.84 0.21
CA ASN A 57 -9.70 10.21 0.60
C ASN A 57 -9.43 10.34 2.11
N LEU A 58 -9.73 9.29 2.87
CA LEU A 58 -9.48 9.22 4.31
C LEU A 58 -8.28 8.32 4.59
N PRO A 59 -7.52 8.63 5.66
CA PRO A 59 -6.24 8.00 5.87
C PRO A 59 -6.45 6.75 6.75
N VAL A 60 -6.99 5.71 6.13
CA VAL A 60 -7.31 4.39 6.69
C VAL A 60 -6.12 3.44 6.56
N LEU A 61 -6.10 2.33 7.30
CA LEU A 61 -5.07 1.28 7.18
C LEU A 61 -3.60 1.79 7.35
N LYS A 62 -3.39 2.89 8.07
CA LYS A 62 -2.05 3.49 8.28
C LYS A 62 -1.08 2.55 8.98
N ASP A 63 -1.58 1.79 9.95
CA ASP A 63 -0.75 0.98 10.84
C ASP A 63 -0.68 -0.50 10.40
N VAL A 64 -1.29 -0.85 9.26
CA VAL A 64 -1.24 -2.23 8.75
C VAL A 64 0.15 -2.60 8.27
N LYS A 65 0.54 -3.85 8.47
CA LYS A 65 1.80 -4.41 8.02
C LYS A 65 1.56 -5.65 7.18
N GLU A 66 2.61 -6.08 6.49
CA GLU A 66 2.59 -7.32 5.72
C GLU A 66 2.23 -8.50 6.63
N GLY A 67 1.30 -9.33 6.17
CA GLY A 67 0.77 -10.47 6.92
C GLY A 67 -0.50 -10.20 7.72
N ASP A 68 -0.87 -8.94 7.98
CA ASP A 68 -2.11 -8.61 8.68
C ASP A 68 -3.34 -9.07 7.88
N VAL A 69 -4.41 -9.44 8.59
CA VAL A 69 -5.70 -9.75 7.99
C VAL A 69 -6.61 -8.56 8.18
N ILE A 70 -7.14 -8.02 7.07
CA ILE A 70 -8.05 -6.87 7.10
C ILE A 70 -9.38 -7.19 6.43
N GLN A 71 -10.44 -6.57 6.94
CA GLN A 71 -11.76 -6.54 6.30
C GLN A 71 -11.93 -5.16 5.64
N LEU A 72 -12.18 -5.17 4.34
CA LEU A 72 -12.48 -4.01 3.51
C LEU A 72 -13.96 -4.04 3.13
#